data_AF-A0A6N9TQT4-F1
#
_entry.id   AF-A0A6N9TQT4-F1
#
_cell.length_a   1.000
_cell.length_b   1.000
_cell.length_c   1.000
_cell.angle_alpha   90.00
_cell.angle_beta   90.00
_cell.angle_gamma   90.00
#
_symmetry.space_group_name_H-M   'P 1'
#
loop_
_entity.id
_entity.type
_entity.pdbx_description
1 polymer ?
#
loop_
_entity_poly.entity_id
_entity_poly.type
_entity_poly.pdbx_seq_one_letter_code
_entity_poly.pdbx_strand_id
1 'polypeptide(L)'
;MKKTPRFVPSFVLGLVLAVVFSLSGCAQKSVIVSKGSPEEREDYQGMTFLGSDRSCPVYRGLCGGDLREILAQSDLSLEQQEEFYQLVCGEKCSVKGCYEFFNALPDDARVSLIRAFEFYGYHVHGYG
;
A
#
# COMPACT_ATOMS: atom_id res chain seq x y z
N MET A 1 16.35 -42.58 50.26
CA MET A 1 15.41 -42.61 49.11
C MET A 1 15.91 -41.65 48.04
N LYS A 2 16.15 -42.16 46.82
CA LYS A 2 16.69 -41.43 45.66
C LYS A 2 15.61 -40.53 45.04
N LYS A 3 15.92 -39.28 44.70
CA LYS A 3 15.17 -38.50 43.71
C LYS A 3 16.14 -38.06 42.60
N THR A 4 15.94 -38.65 41.44
CA THR A 4 16.61 -38.30 40.18
C THR A 4 16.06 -36.95 39.66
N PRO A 5 16.92 -36.00 39.25
CA PRO A 5 16.49 -34.89 38.44
C PRO A 5 16.21 -35.40 37.01
N ARG A 6 14.99 -35.18 36.52
CA ARG A 6 14.63 -35.47 35.12
C ARG A 6 15.37 -34.49 34.22
N PHE A 7 16.22 -35.06 33.39
CA PHE A 7 16.87 -34.46 32.23
C PHE A 7 15.78 -33.99 31.26
N VAL A 8 15.63 -32.68 31.09
CA VAL A 8 14.88 -32.13 29.96
C VAL A 8 15.93 -31.74 28.93
N PRO A 9 16.04 -32.44 27.78
CA PRO A 9 17.08 -32.15 26.81
C PRO A 9 16.84 -30.76 26.21
N SER A 10 17.84 -29.88 26.31
CA SER A 10 17.86 -28.50 25.78
C SER A 10 17.64 -28.38 24.27
N PHE A 11 17.40 -29.48 23.55
CA PHE A 11 17.13 -29.50 22.12
C PHE A 11 15.72 -29.04 21.74
N VAL A 12 14.74 -29.14 22.64
CA VAL A 12 13.34 -28.74 22.32
C VAL A 12 13.17 -27.23 22.34
N LEU A 13 13.95 -26.51 23.16
CA LEU A 13 13.86 -25.05 23.28
C LEU A 13 14.47 -24.32 22.07
N GLY A 14 15.47 -24.93 21.41
CA GLY A 14 16.12 -24.35 20.22
C GLY A 14 15.27 -24.43 18.95
N LEU A 15 14.42 -25.46 18.81
CA LEU A 15 13.62 -25.65 17.60
C LEU A 15 12.39 -24.73 17.56
N VAL A 16 11.82 -24.37 18.71
CA VAL A 16 10.64 -23.48 18.78
C VAL A 16 11.03 -22.03 18.47
N LEU A 17 12.25 -21.59 18.83
CA LEU A 17 12.75 -20.24 18.51
C LEU A 17 13.11 -20.05 17.04
N ALA A 18 13.48 -21.11 16.30
CA ALA A 18 13.77 -21.03 14.88
C ALA A 18 12.51 -20.93 13.99
N VAL A 19 11.37 -21.46 14.46
CA VAL A 19 10.09 -21.40 13.73
C VAL A 19 9.45 -20.01 13.82
N VAL A 20 9.71 -19.25 14.89
CA VAL A 20 9.17 -17.89 15.05
C VAL A 20 9.94 -16.86 14.20
N PHE A 21 11.23 -17.10 13.91
CA PHE A 21 12.04 -16.22 13.04
C PHE A 21 11.98 -16.55 11.55
N SER A 22 11.28 -17.62 11.16
CA SER A 22 11.02 -17.91 9.73
C SER A 22 9.86 -17.08 9.16
N LEU A 23 9.19 -16.27 9.98
CA LEU A 23 8.35 -15.17 9.54
C LEU A 23 9.22 -13.95 9.25
N SER A 24 10.15 -14.11 8.30
CA SER A 24 10.75 -12.99 7.58
C SER A 24 9.59 -12.30 6.87
N GLY A 25 8.94 -11.36 7.57
CA GLY A 25 7.81 -10.60 7.05
C GLY A 25 8.26 -9.90 5.79
N CYS A 26 7.91 -10.45 4.63
CA CYS A 26 7.91 -9.69 3.40
C CYS A 26 6.96 -8.53 3.66
N ALA A 27 7.51 -7.32 3.84
CA ALA A 27 6.69 -6.12 3.88
C ALA A 27 5.80 -6.13 2.63
N GLN A 28 4.49 -5.93 2.84
CA GLN A 28 3.53 -6.07 1.76
C GLN A 28 3.78 -4.98 0.71
N LYS A 29 4.21 -5.40 -0.48
CA LYS A 29 4.37 -4.53 -1.65
C LYS A 29 3.06 -3.86 -1.98
N SER A 30 3.03 -2.53 -1.93
CA SER A 30 1.82 -1.74 -2.02
C SER A 30 2.13 -0.30 -2.44
N VAL A 31 1.09 0.44 -2.85
CA VAL A 31 1.19 1.88 -3.07
C VAL A 31 0.37 2.55 -1.99
N ILE A 32 1.01 3.40 -1.19
CA ILE A 32 0.38 4.15 -0.13
C ILE A 32 -0.03 5.50 -0.70
N VAL A 33 -1.21 5.97 -0.31
CA VAL A 33 -1.68 7.34 -0.57
C VAL A 33 -2.12 7.99 0.73
N SER A 34 -1.75 9.26 0.92
CA SER A 34 -2.31 10.13 1.96
C SER A 34 -2.95 11.36 1.35
N LYS A 35 -3.80 12.05 2.11
CA LYS A 35 -4.30 13.40 1.78
C LYS A 35 -3.77 14.37 2.83
N GLY A 36 -3.06 15.40 2.36
CA GLY A 36 -2.25 16.27 3.21
C GLY A 36 -1.05 15.56 3.83
N SER A 37 -0.26 16.31 4.58
CA SER A 37 0.92 15.81 5.29
C SER A 37 0.69 15.73 6.82
N PRO A 38 1.30 14.77 7.53
CA PRO A 38 1.23 14.70 8.99
C PRO A 38 1.65 15.99 9.70
N GLU A 39 2.54 16.76 9.08
CA GLU A 39 3.04 18.05 9.57
C GLU A 39 1.96 19.15 9.53
N GLU A 40 1.02 19.08 8.59
CA GLU A 40 -0.05 20.08 8.39
C GLU A 40 -1.23 19.89 9.36
N ARG A 41 -1.33 18.75 10.07
CA ARG A 41 -2.30 18.31 11.11
C ARG A 41 -3.80 18.63 10.92
N GLU A 42 -4.17 19.87 10.61
CA GLU A 42 -5.54 20.31 10.32
C GLU A 42 -6.08 19.71 9.02
N ASP A 43 -5.26 19.58 7.98
CA ASP A 43 -5.68 19.07 6.66
C ASP A 43 -5.37 17.59 6.43
N TYR A 44 -4.69 16.93 7.38
CA TYR A 44 -4.30 15.52 7.25
C TYR A 44 -5.49 14.58 7.44
N GLN A 45 -5.89 13.89 6.37
CA GLN A 45 -7.02 12.95 6.43
C GLN A 45 -6.62 11.48 6.62
N GLY A 46 -5.32 11.23 6.86
CA GLY A 46 -4.77 9.90 7.04
C GLY A 46 -4.08 9.35 5.80
N MET A 47 -3.75 8.05 5.87
CA MET A 47 -3.15 7.29 4.77
C MET A 47 -3.89 5.97 4.58
N THR A 48 -3.86 5.45 3.36
CA THR A 48 -4.41 4.14 2.99
C THR A 48 -3.56 3.52 1.89
N PHE A 49 -3.74 2.22 1.64
CA PHE A 49 -3.17 1.58 0.46
C PHE A 49 -4.12 1.78 -0.73
N LEU A 50 -3.60 2.14 -1.90
CA LEU A 50 -4.39 2.14 -3.13
C LEU A 50 -4.91 0.73 -3.40
N GLY A 51 -6.15 0.65 -3.88
CA GLY A 51 -6.84 -0.63 -4.07
C GLY A 51 -7.19 -1.35 -2.75
N SER A 52 -7.20 -0.63 -1.62
CA SER A 52 -7.62 -1.14 -0.31
C SER A 52 -8.84 -0.42 0.28
N ASP A 53 -9.05 -0.63 1.58
CA ASP A 53 -10.11 -0.14 2.48
C ASP A 53 -10.97 1.02 1.96
N ARG A 54 -12.23 0.66 1.65
CA ARG A 54 -13.26 1.58 1.14
C ARG A 54 -13.84 2.53 2.19
N SER A 55 -13.47 2.36 3.47
CA SER A 55 -14.09 3.06 4.57
C SER A 55 -13.40 4.37 4.97
N CYS A 56 -12.13 4.56 4.57
CA CYS A 56 -11.31 5.70 5.00
C CYS A 56 -11.64 7.02 4.24
N PRO A 57 -11.43 8.20 4.85
CA PRO A 57 -11.68 9.50 4.22
C PRO A 57 -10.91 9.70 2.92
N VAL A 58 -9.63 9.28 2.89
CA VAL A 58 -8.77 9.35 1.69
C VAL A 58 -9.41 8.61 0.51
N TYR A 59 -9.90 7.38 0.73
CA TYR A 59 -10.59 6.60 -0.29
C TYR A 59 -11.89 7.27 -0.74
N ARG A 60 -12.69 7.80 0.20
CA ARG A 60 -13.96 8.47 -0.14
C ARG A 60 -13.77 9.70 -1.00
N GLY A 61 -12.76 10.52 -0.71
CA GLY A 61 -12.41 11.65 -1.58
C GLY A 61 -11.92 11.15 -2.94
N LEU A 62 -10.96 10.23 -2.92
CA LEU A 62 -10.30 9.76 -4.13
C LEU A 62 -11.30 9.08 -5.09
N CYS A 63 -12.11 8.14 -4.60
CA CYS A 63 -13.11 7.43 -5.39
C CYS A 63 -14.47 8.15 -5.48
N GLY A 64 -14.63 9.29 -4.80
CA GLY A 64 -15.81 10.15 -4.88
C GLY A 64 -15.80 11.12 -6.06
N GLY A 65 -14.65 11.33 -6.68
CA GLY A 65 -14.51 12.18 -7.87
C GLY A 65 -13.05 12.45 -8.25
N ASP A 66 -12.21 12.75 -7.26
CA ASP A 66 -10.85 13.26 -7.45
C ASP A 66 -9.99 12.37 -8.36
N LEU A 67 -10.10 11.03 -8.27
CA LEU A 67 -9.26 10.13 -9.06
C LEU A 67 -9.45 10.30 -10.57
N ARG A 68 -10.68 10.56 -11.05
CA ARG A 68 -10.92 10.75 -12.49
C ARG A 68 -10.23 12.03 -12.98
N GLU A 69 -10.27 13.09 -12.17
CA GLU A 69 -9.66 14.38 -12.49
C GLU A 69 -8.13 14.32 -12.41
N ILE A 70 -7.60 13.63 -11.39
CA ILE A 70 -6.16 13.33 -11.25
C ILE A 70 -5.65 12.58 -12.48
N LEU A 71 -6.35 11.51 -12.90
CA LEU A 71 -5.93 10.70 -14.04
C LEU A 71 -5.97 11.47 -15.35
N ALA A 72 -6.97 12.34 -15.54
CA ALA A 72 -7.06 13.20 -16.70
C ALA A 72 -5.92 14.24 -16.79
N GLN A 73 -5.29 14.59 -15.67
CA GLN A 73 -4.11 15.46 -15.64
C GLN A 73 -2.78 14.72 -15.79
N SER A 74 -2.77 13.40 -15.65
CA SER A 74 -1.57 12.58 -15.83
C SER A 74 -1.30 12.30 -17.32
N ASP A 75 -0.06 11.94 -17.65
CA ASP A 75 0.33 11.54 -19.00
C ASP A 75 -0.06 10.09 -19.36
N LEU A 76 -0.88 9.44 -18.54
CA LEU A 76 -1.37 8.09 -18.82
C LEU A 76 -2.30 8.08 -20.03
N SER A 77 -2.23 7.02 -20.85
CA SER A 77 -3.22 6.80 -21.91
C SER A 77 -4.61 6.56 -21.33
N LEU A 78 -5.68 6.77 -22.11
CA LEU A 78 -7.04 6.53 -21.65
C LEU A 78 -7.26 5.09 -21.16
N GLU A 79 -6.60 4.11 -21.79
CA GLU A 79 -6.65 2.70 -21.37
C GLU A 79 -5.97 2.50 -20.01
N GLN A 80 -4.79 3.10 -19.81
CA GLN A 80 -4.08 3.07 -18.53
C GLN A 80 -4.85 3.79 -17.43
N GLN A 81 -5.50 4.91 -17.74
CA GLN A 81 -6.35 5.63 -16.80
C GLN A 81 -7.53 4.76 -16.35
N GLU A 82 -8.23 4.10 -17.28
CA GLU A 82 -9.35 3.23 -16.91
C GLU A 82 -8.87 1.98 -16.14
N GLU A 83 -7.75 1.36 -16.55
CA GLU A 83 -7.16 0.25 -15.81
C GLU A 83 -6.83 0.64 -14.37
N PHE A 84 -6.13 1.76 -14.18
CA PHE A 84 -5.77 2.24 -12.85
C PHE A 84 -7.00 2.59 -12.02
N TYR A 85 -8.01 3.24 -12.62
CA TYR A 85 -9.29 3.50 -11.96
C TYR A 85 -9.94 2.21 -11.48
N GLN A 86 -9.97 1.16 -12.31
CA GLN A 86 -10.56 -0.12 -11.94
C GLN A 86 -9.78 -0.81 -10.80
N LEU A 87 -8.46 -0.68 -10.78
CA LEU A 87 -7.59 -1.22 -9.72
C LEU A 87 -7.74 -0.48 -8.39
N VAL A 88 -8.07 0.82 -8.41
CA VAL A 88 -8.23 1.62 -7.19
C VAL A 88 -9.69 1.63 -6.70
N CYS A 89 -10.64 2.02 -7.56
CA CYS A 89 -12.02 2.31 -7.20
C CYS A 89 -13.06 1.34 -7.79
N GLY A 90 -12.69 0.57 -8.81
CA GLY A 90 -13.62 -0.28 -9.55
C GLY A 90 -13.85 -1.68 -8.97
N GLU A 91 -14.40 -2.55 -9.81
CA GLU A 91 -14.69 -3.94 -9.44
C GLU A 91 -13.41 -4.79 -9.31
N LYS A 92 -12.35 -4.39 -10.01
CA LYS A 92 -11.03 -5.05 -9.98
C LYS A 92 -10.12 -4.48 -8.88
N CYS A 93 -10.69 -3.83 -7.87
CA CYS A 93 -9.97 -3.20 -6.78
C CYS A 93 -8.95 -4.17 -6.16
N SER A 94 -7.66 -3.81 -6.20
CA SER A 94 -6.58 -4.70 -5.79
C SER A 94 -5.32 -3.93 -5.41
N VAL A 95 -4.89 -4.07 -4.15
CA VAL A 95 -3.61 -3.52 -3.65
C VAL A 95 -2.43 -4.02 -4.48
N LYS A 96 -2.41 -5.33 -4.75
CA LYS A 96 -1.34 -5.95 -5.53
C LYS A 96 -1.34 -5.43 -6.97
N GLY A 97 -2.52 -5.34 -7.59
CA GLY A 97 -2.65 -4.85 -8.95
C GLY A 97 -2.24 -3.38 -9.08
N CYS A 98 -2.61 -2.53 -8.12
CA CYS A 98 -2.14 -1.14 -8.06
C CYS A 98 -0.61 -1.05 -8.00
N TYR A 99 0.02 -1.89 -7.16
CA TYR A 99 1.48 -1.94 -7.06
C TYR A 99 2.14 -2.40 -8.37
N GLU A 100 1.64 -3.48 -8.97
CA GLU A 100 2.19 -4.01 -10.22
C GLU A 100 2.05 -2.99 -11.36
N PHE A 101 0.87 -2.37 -11.49
CA PHE A 101 0.63 -1.31 -12.47
C PHE A 101 1.59 -0.13 -12.26
N PHE A 102 1.65 0.40 -11.04
CA PHE A 102 2.44 1.60 -10.73
C PHE A 102 3.93 1.40 -11.00
N ASN A 103 4.47 0.21 -10.71
CA ASN A 103 5.88 -0.09 -10.97
C ASN A 103 6.18 -0.52 -12.41
N ALA A 104 5.17 -0.94 -13.17
CA ALA A 104 5.30 -1.21 -14.60
C ALA A 104 5.30 0.07 -15.45
N LEU A 105 4.82 1.19 -14.90
CA LEU A 105 4.86 2.47 -15.60
C LEU A 105 6.29 2.92 -15.90
N PRO A 106 6.55 3.47 -17.10
CA PRO A 106 7.75 4.26 -17.37
C PRO A 106 7.96 5.36 -16.31
N ASP A 107 9.22 5.71 -16.03
CA ASP A 107 9.55 6.64 -14.96
C ASP A 107 8.93 8.04 -15.15
N ASP A 108 8.86 8.52 -16.39
CA ASP A 108 8.20 9.78 -16.76
C ASP A 108 6.69 9.73 -16.49
N ALA A 109 6.00 8.67 -16.93
CA ALA A 109 4.58 8.46 -16.67
C ALA A 109 4.28 8.33 -15.16
N ARG A 110 5.16 7.65 -14.42
CA ARG A 110 5.02 7.50 -12.97
C ARG A 110 5.20 8.83 -12.24
N VAL A 111 6.20 9.62 -12.61
CA VAL A 111 6.41 10.97 -12.06
C VAL A 111 5.25 11.89 -12.40
N SER A 112 4.73 11.83 -13.62
CA SER A 112 3.54 12.57 -14.05
C SER A 112 2.33 12.23 -13.19
N LEU A 113 2.07 10.93 -12.98
CA LEU A 113 0.99 10.47 -12.10
C LEU A 113 1.16 10.97 -10.66
N ILE A 114 2.36 10.86 -10.07
CA ILE A 114 2.62 11.35 -8.70
C ILE A 114 2.34 12.85 -8.61
N ARG A 115 2.82 13.65 -9.57
CA ARG A 115 2.56 15.10 -9.60
C ARG A 115 1.09 15.43 -9.75
N ALA A 116 0.35 14.66 -10.53
CA ALA A 116 -1.09 14.82 -10.64
C ALA A 116 -1.77 14.57 -9.29
N PHE A 117 -1.39 13.53 -8.54
CA PHE A 117 -1.90 13.33 -7.17
C PHE A 117 -1.55 14.51 -6.26
N GLU A 118 -0.30 14.99 -6.29
CA GLU A 118 0.19 16.10 -5.46
C GLU A 118 -0.56 17.41 -5.74
N PHE A 119 -0.91 17.68 -7.01
CA PHE A 119 -1.69 18.87 -7.38
C PHE A 119 -3.05 18.90 -6.67
N TYR A 120 -3.65 17.73 -6.44
CA TYR A 120 -4.88 17.59 -5.66
C TYR A 120 -4.63 17.37 -4.17
N GLY A 121 -3.42 17.59 -3.66
CA GLY A 121 -3.08 17.44 -2.24
C GLY A 121 -3.03 15.99 -1.75
N TYR A 122 -2.86 15.03 -2.66
CA TYR A 122 -2.59 13.64 -2.31
C TYR A 122 -1.09 13.32 -2.46
N HIS A 123 -0.54 12.55 -1.53
CA HIS A 123 0.86 12.12 -1.61
C HIS A 123 0.93 10.62 -1.81
N VAL A 124 1.62 10.18 -2.86
CA VAL A 124 1.68 8.78 -3.27
C VAL A 124 3.11 8.24 -3.11
N HIS A 125 3.23 7.10 -2.44
CA HIS A 125 4.50 6.43 -2.21
C HIS A 125 4.41 4.95 -2.55
N GLY A 126 5.22 4.50 -3.50
CA GLY A 126 5.42 3.07 -3.74
C GLY A 126 6.27 2.45 -2.62
N TYR A 127 5.72 1.45 -1.92
CA TYR A 127 6.41 0.72 -0.86
C TYR A 127 6.63 -0.73 -1.31
N GLY A 128 7.88 -1.20 -1.35
CA GLY A 128 8.18 -2.58 -1.74
C GLY A 128 9.64 -2.91 -1.99
#